data_AF-A0AAE1B3W1-F1
#
_entry.id   AF-A0AAE1B3W1-F1
#
_cell.length_a   1.000
_cell.length_b   1.000
_cell.length_c   1.000
_cell.angle_alpha   90.00
_cell.angle_beta   90.00
_cell.angle_gamma   90.00
#
_symmetry.space_group_name_H-M   'P 1'
#
loop_
_entity.id
_entity.type
_entity.pdbx_description
1 polymer ?
#
loop_
_entity_poly.entity_id
_entity_poly.type
_entity_poly.pdbx_seq_one_letter_code
_entity_poly.pdbx_strand_id
1 'polypeptide(L)'
;MPLSNMCHTSIRSISQAVTITFFLLISHVPQPTRAGHKLVKLCKGSQIQIMSRRGVKIEPYERSRVELMLGDYTRFAHRNKLKVHFEFKTRSANGTLFYGFSGPKAKHVIALTLRNGYPRYSIRCPSAHADVLAPTRNNQPINDNKWHTVEFDTRYGHHGVVSIDGVRLRKSYTVSCTNITTLVMGGHNPDKSHHQYAPDVSLRQRFEGNQRILAWYKRHRWLAAPYGHFEGCIRKLNLHHLLRVPPKYYAVSEC
;
A
#
# COMPACT_ATOMS: atom_id res chain seq x y z
N MET A 1 8.77 39.06 -10.79
CA MET A 1 10.15 38.59 -11.03
C MET A 1 10.12 37.09 -11.27
N PRO A 2 10.51 36.57 -12.45
CA PRO A 2 10.29 35.17 -12.79
C PRO A 2 11.49 34.33 -12.31
N LEU A 3 11.25 33.43 -11.35
CA LEU A 3 12.21 32.40 -11.00
C LEU A 3 12.08 31.24 -12.00
N SER A 4 12.99 31.27 -12.97
CA SER A 4 13.52 30.15 -13.76
C SER A 4 12.87 28.78 -13.54
N ASN A 5 12.02 28.39 -14.50
CA ASN A 5 11.60 27.02 -14.73
C ASN A 5 12.81 26.17 -15.17
N MET A 6 13.08 25.08 -14.47
CA MET A 6 13.92 24.00 -14.99
C MET A 6 13.18 22.65 -14.86
N CYS A 7 12.54 22.21 -15.95
CA CYS A 7 12.37 20.78 -16.26
C CYS A 7 12.72 20.60 -17.77
N HIS A 8 13.86 19.95 -18.05
CA HIS A 8 14.28 19.41 -19.36
C HIS A 8 14.29 17.87 -19.20
N THR A 9 13.82 17.00 -20.09
CA THR A 9 13.12 17.12 -21.38
C THR A 9 12.16 15.92 -21.49
N SER A 10 11.11 16.11 -22.28
CA SER A 10 10.14 15.14 -22.80
C SER A 10 10.70 13.76 -23.19
N ILE A 11 9.89 12.71 -22.98
CA ILE A 11 10.04 11.44 -23.71
C ILE A 11 9.55 11.68 -25.14
N ARG A 12 10.49 11.81 -26.10
CA ARG A 12 10.20 11.46 -27.50
C ARG A 12 10.44 9.97 -27.67
N SER A 13 9.43 9.24 -28.12
CA SER A 13 9.60 7.89 -28.66
C SER A 13 10.56 7.97 -29.84
N ILE A 14 11.73 7.35 -29.73
CA ILE A 14 12.60 7.10 -30.88
C ILE A 14 12.16 5.75 -31.45
N SER A 15 11.28 5.78 -32.45
CA SER A 15 11.09 4.65 -33.35
C SER A 15 12.26 4.67 -34.33
N GLN A 16 13.27 3.82 -34.11
CA GLN A 16 14.28 3.56 -35.14
C GLN A 16 13.74 2.45 -36.03
N ALA A 17 13.45 2.81 -37.28
CA ALA A 17 13.22 1.87 -38.36
C ALA A 17 14.47 1.03 -38.55
N VAL A 18 14.33 -0.30 -38.48
CA VAL A 18 15.40 -1.25 -38.76
C VAL A 18 15.34 -1.58 -40.25
N THR A 19 16.27 -1.03 -41.02
CA THR A 19 16.54 -1.45 -42.40
C THR A 19 17.23 -2.81 -42.35
N ILE A 20 16.55 -3.84 -42.87
CA ILE A 20 17.07 -5.21 -42.94
C ILE A 20 18.09 -5.27 -44.08
N THR A 21 19.37 -5.46 -43.76
CA THR A 21 20.37 -5.94 -44.72
C THR A 21 20.81 -7.33 -44.27
N PHE A 22 20.62 -8.28 -45.17
CA PHE A 22 20.91 -9.70 -45.03
C PHE A 22 22.43 -9.92 -44.99
N PHE A 23 22.97 -10.43 -43.88
CA PHE A 23 24.21 -11.21 -43.89
C PHE A 23 24.14 -12.31 -42.82
N LEU A 24 24.34 -13.54 -43.28
CA LEU A 24 24.43 -14.78 -42.51
C LEU A 24 25.64 -14.75 -41.58
N LEU A 25 25.44 -15.06 -40.29
CA LEU A 25 26.19 -16.06 -39.49
C LEU A 25 26.13 -15.77 -37.97
N ILE A 26 25.89 -16.85 -37.22
CA ILE A 26 25.98 -17.03 -35.75
C ILE A 26 24.83 -16.41 -34.94
N SER A 27 23.91 -17.28 -34.51
CA SER A 27 22.85 -17.01 -33.55
C SER A 27 23.40 -16.65 -32.17
N HIS A 28 23.61 -15.36 -31.91
CA HIS A 28 23.58 -14.79 -30.57
C HIS A 28 22.19 -14.22 -30.33
N VAL A 29 21.38 -14.93 -29.53
CA VAL A 29 20.12 -14.42 -29.01
C VAL A 29 20.45 -13.16 -28.21
N PRO A 30 19.98 -11.95 -28.60
CA PRO A 30 20.25 -10.75 -27.85
C PRO A 30 19.56 -10.88 -26.49
N GLN A 31 20.33 -10.92 -25.41
CA GLN A 31 19.77 -10.77 -24.07
C GLN A 31 19.04 -9.42 -24.00
N PRO A 32 17.81 -9.37 -23.43
CA PRO A 32 17.12 -8.10 -23.25
C PRO A 32 17.98 -7.21 -22.35
N THR A 33 18.48 -6.12 -22.94
CA THR A 33 19.21 -5.09 -22.21
C THR A 33 18.31 -4.57 -21.12
N ARG A 34 18.75 -4.73 -19.88
CA ARG A 34 18.06 -4.30 -18.66
C ARG A 34 17.92 -2.78 -18.72
N ALA A 35 16.80 -2.30 -19.24
CA ALA A 35 16.46 -0.88 -19.27
C ALA A 35 16.47 -0.38 -17.81
N GLY A 36 17.50 0.37 -17.46
CA GLY A 36 17.58 1.06 -16.18
C GLY A 36 16.49 2.12 -16.14
N HIS A 37 15.35 1.81 -15.53
CA HIS A 37 14.29 2.79 -15.30
C HIS A 37 14.78 3.82 -14.26
N LYS A 38 15.14 5.02 -14.74
CA LYS A 38 15.55 6.15 -13.89
C LYS A 38 14.31 6.74 -13.24
N LEU A 39 14.21 6.65 -11.91
CA LEU A 39 13.13 7.30 -11.14
C LEU A 39 13.20 8.82 -11.36
N VAL A 40 12.13 9.39 -11.93
CA VAL A 40 11.99 10.83 -12.15
C VAL A 40 11.56 11.50 -10.84
N LYS A 41 12.28 12.54 -10.41
CA LYS A 41 11.85 13.42 -9.31
C LYS A 41 10.64 14.24 -9.79
N LEU A 42 9.54 14.22 -9.02
CA LEU A 42 8.36 15.05 -9.29
C LEU A 42 8.75 16.55 -9.27
N CYS A 43 8.48 17.26 -10.37
CA CYS A 43 8.75 18.69 -10.49
C CYS A 43 7.92 19.46 -9.42
N LYS A 44 8.52 20.49 -8.82
CA LYS A 44 7.81 21.43 -7.91
C LYS A 44 6.68 22.10 -8.71
N GLY A 45 5.43 21.86 -8.32
CA GLY A 45 4.25 22.32 -9.07
C GLY A 45 3.46 21.22 -9.79
N SER A 46 3.88 19.95 -9.71
CA SER A 46 3.03 18.84 -10.17
C SER A 46 1.73 18.80 -9.37
N GLN A 47 0.61 18.58 -10.07
CA GLN A 47 -0.71 18.47 -9.45
C GLN A 47 -1.01 17.06 -8.92
N ILE A 48 0.00 16.18 -8.94
CA ILE A 48 -0.05 14.79 -8.50
C ILE A 48 -0.18 14.79 -6.99
N GLN A 49 -1.41 14.61 -6.51
CA GLN A 49 -1.74 14.64 -5.10
C GLN A 49 -2.81 13.59 -4.80
N ILE A 50 -2.45 12.62 -3.98
CA ILE A 50 -3.33 11.50 -3.58
C ILE A 50 -4.61 11.97 -2.86
N MET A 51 -4.56 13.14 -2.23
CA MET A 51 -5.72 13.75 -1.56
C MET A 51 -6.67 14.45 -2.54
N SER A 52 -6.24 14.71 -3.79
CA SER A 52 -7.05 15.41 -4.79
C SER A 52 -8.09 14.49 -5.45
N ARG A 53 -9.00 15.08 -6.23
CA ARG A 53 -10.00 14.36 -7.05
C ARG A 53 -9.40 13.66 -8.27
N ARG A 54 -8.22 14.09 -8.72
CA ARG A 54 -7.49 13.41 -9.81
C ARG A 54 -6.79 12.19 -9.25
N GLY A 55 -6.07 12.39 -8.15
CA GLY A 55 -5.40 11.31 -7.42
C GLY A 55 -4.05 10.98 -8.03
N VAL A 56 -3.59 9.76 -7.76
CA VAL A 56 -2.30 9.25 -8.22
C VAL A 56 -2.48 7.87 -8.82
N LYS A 57 -1.85 7.66 -9.97
CA LYS A 57 -1.70 6.34 -10.55
C LYS A 57 -0.43 5.71 -9.99
N ILE A 58 -0.60 4.56 -9.39
CA ILE A 58 0.48 3.71 -8.94
C ILE A 58 0.94 2.88 -10.16
N GLU A 59 2.14 3.20 -10.67
CA GLU A 59 2.71 2.57 -11.87
C GLU A 59 3.16 1.14 -11.59
N PRO A 60 3.20 0.24 -12.60
CA PRO A 60 3.50 -1.19 -12.48
C PRO A 60 4.99 -1.49 -12.19
N TYR A 61 5.54 -0.83 -11.17
CA TYR A 61 6.88 -1.05 -10.67
C TYR A 61 6.78 -1.39 -9.19
N GLU A 62 7.51 -2.41 -8.74
CA GLU A 62 7.47 -2.89 -7.34
C GLU A 62 7.75 -1.79 -6.30
N ARG A 63 8.49 -0.75 -6.68
CA ARG A 63 8.83 0.38 -5.81
C ARG A 63 7.78 1.49 -5.78
N SER A 64 6.78 1.45 -6.66
CA SER A 64 5.77 2.49 -6.77
C SER A 64 4.87 2.50 -5.55
N ARG A 65 4.75 3.67 -4.91
CA ARG A 65 3.96 3.86 -3.68
C ARG A 65 3.84 5.32 -3.30
N VAL A 66 2.93 5.60 -2.37
CA VAL A 66 2.88 6.88 -1.63
C VAL A 66 3.11 6.61 -0.15
N GLU A 67 4.06 7.30 0.47
CA GLU A 67 4.35 7.20 1.90
C GLU A 67 3.90 8.46 2.63
N LEU A 68 3.21 8.26 3.75
CA LEU A 68 2.63 9.31 4.58
C LEU A 68 3.15 9.13 6.00
N MET A 69 3.76 10.18 6.56
CA MET A 69 4.22 10.19 7.94
C MET A 69 3.14 10.86 8.80
N LEU A 70 2.49 10.08 9.65
CA LEU A 70 1.40 10.54 10.51
C LEU A 70 1.97 11.22 11.77
N GLY A 71 1.37 12.33 12.17
CA GLY A 71 1.72 13.09 13.36
C GLY A 71 1.14 12.50 14.63
N ASP A 72 1.88 12.62 15.73
CA ASP A 72 1.44 12.19 17.05
C ASP A 72 0.44 13.21 17.62
N TYR A 73 -0.83 12.84 17.74
CA TYR A 73 -1.83 13.62 18.47
C TYR A 73 -1.67 13.38 19.98
N THR A 74 -0.70 14.04 20.61
CA THR A 74 -0.50 13.96 22.08
C THR A 74 -1.38 14.91 22.88
N ARG A 75 -2.18 15.80 22.25
CA ARG A 75 -2.95 16.84 22.96
C ARG A 75 -4.44 16.59 23.17
N PHE A 76 -5.04 15.56 22.55
CA PHE A 76 -6.44 15.20 22.81
C PHE A 76 -6.58 13.67 22.83
N ALA A 77 -7.49 13.15 23.65
CA ALA A 77 -7.56 11.76 24.14
C ALA A 77 -7.51 10.61 23.10
N HIS A 78 -7.46 10.86 21.78
CA HIS A 78 -7.59 9.87 20.70
C HIS A 78 -6.30 9.10 20.35
N ARG A 79 -5.53 8.66 21.36
CA ARG A 79 -4.19 8.07 21.17
C ARG A 79 -4.10 6.84 20.25
N ASN A 80 -5.21 6.21 19.82
CA ASN A 80 -5.20 4.93 19.11
C ASN A 80 -6.22 4.82 17.96
N LYS A 81 -6.75 5.93 17.46
CA LYS A 81 -7.67 5.90 16.31
C LYS A 81 -6.88 6.05 15.03
N LEU A 82 -7.15 5.26 14.01
CA LEU A 82 -6.77 5.55 12.64
C LEU A 82 -8.04 5.57 11.81
N LYS A 83 -8.25 6.67 11.09
CA LYS A 83 -9.31 6.81 10.10
C LYS A 83 -8.69 7.09 8.75
N VAL A 84 -8.97 6.21 7.79
CA VAL A 84 -8.51 6.33 6.40
C VAL A 84 -9.74 6.22 5.50
N HIS A 85 -9.92 7.22 4.64
CA HIS A 85 -10.94 7.21 3.61
C HIS A 85 -10.28 7.51 2.27
N PHE A 86 -10.60 6.75 1.22
CA PHE A 86 -10.10 7.00 -0.13
C PHE A 86 -10.98 6.29 -1.17
N GLU A 87 -10.79 6.65 -2.43
CA GLU A 87 -11.33 5.92 -3.57
C GLU A 87 -10.20 5.25 -4.35
N PHE A 88 -10.45 4.07 -4.91
CA PHE A 88 -9.52 3.40 -5.81
C PHE A 88 -10.23 2.78 -7.03
N LYS A 89 -9.48 2.58 -8.11
CA LYS A 89 -9.90 1.75 -9.25
C LYS A 89 -8.71 0.94 -9.77
N THR A 90 -8.94 -0.29 -10.20
CA THR A 90 -7.87 -1.16 -10.73
C THR A 90 -8.46 -2.26 -11.63
N ARG A 91 -7.60 -2.83 -12.49
CA ARG A 91 -7.83 -4.13 -13.13
C ARG A 91 -7.04 -5.27 -12.47
N SER A 92 -6.03 -4.94 -11.67
CA SER A 92 -5.20 -5.92 -10.98
C SER A 92 -6.04 -6.67 -9.94
N ALA A 93 -6.01 -8.00 -10.02
CA ALA A 93 -6.67 -8.85 -9.04
C ALA A 93 -5.96 -8.82 -7.67
N ASN A 94 -4.69 -8.44 -7.64
CA ASN A 94 -3.84 -8.55 -6.47
C ASN A 94 -3.09 -7.23 -6.21
N GLY A 95 -2.90 -6.89 -4.94
CA GLY A 95 -2.07 -5.74 -4.57
C GLY A 95 -2.36 -5.19 -3.18
N THR A 96 -1.46 -4.38 -2.66
CA THR A 96 -1.67 -3.67 -1.40
C THR A 96 -2.30 -2.30 -1.64
N LEU A 97 -3.54 -2.11 -1.20
CA LEU A 97 -4.19 -0.79 -1.26
C LEU A 97 -3.55 0.16 -0.26
N PHE A 98 -3.45 -0.27 1.00
CA PHE A 98 -2.63 0.41 2.00
C PHE A 98 -2.13 -0.53 3.08
N TYR A 99 -1.06 -0.12 3.76
CA TYR A 99 -0.72 -0.65 5.07
C TYR A 99 -0.16 0.44 5.98
N GLY A 100 -0.51 0.35 7.26
CA GLY A 100 -0.03 1.24 8.32
C GLY A 100 0.84 0.47 9.30
N PHE A 101 1.91 1.09 9.79
CA PHE A 101 2.77 0.47 10.80
C PHE A 101 3.40 1.48 11.77
N SER A 102 3.96 0.96 12.87
CA SER A 102 4.71 1.72 13.86
C SER A 102 6.06 1.10 14.23
N GLY A 103 7.05 1.98 14.45
CA GLY A 103 8.38 1.66 14.98
C GLY A 103 9.32 0.89 14.03
N PRO A 104 10.62 0.75 14.40
CA PRO A 104 11.66 0.12 13.59
C PRO A 104 11.54 -1.41 13.44
N LYS A 105 10.44 -2.04 13.86
CA LYS A 105 10.17 -3.48 13.67
C LYS A 105 8.72 -3.79 13.27
N ALA A 106 7.98 -2.77 12.81
CA ALA A 106 6.56 -2.91 12.41
C ALA A 106 5.77 -3.79 13.40
N LYS A 107 5.82 -3.47 14.70
CA LYS A 107 5.19 -4.29 15.75
C LYS A 107 3.67 -4.26 15.65
N HIS A 108 3.14 -3.13 15.22
CA HIS A 108 1.73 -2.92 14.93
C HIS A 108 1.61 -2.74 13.43
N VAL A 109 0.83 -3.59 12.79
CA VAL A 109 0.55 -3.51 11.35
C VAL A 109 -0.93 -3.68 11.12
N ILE A 110 -1.44 -2.84 10.24
CA ILE A 110 -2.79 -2.92 9.68
C ILE A 110 -2.67 -2.82 8.17
N ALA A 111 -3.45 -3.58 7.42
CA ALA A 111 -3.37 -3.59 5.97
C ALA A 111 -4.75 -3.81 5.35
N LEU A 112 -4.94 -3.22 4.18
CA LEU A 112 -6.02 -3.57 3.26
C LEU A 112 -5.38 -3.97 1.93
N THR A 113 -5.69 -5.18 1.49
CA THR A 113 -5.11 -5.80 0.29
C THR A 113 -6.22 -6.27 -0.64
N LEU A 114 -5.93 -6.40 -1.93
CA LEU A 114 -6.74 -7.15 -2.87
C LEU A 114 -6.10 -8.52 -3.07
N ARG A 115 -6.93 -9.57 -3.02
CA ARG A 115 -6.55 -10.94 -3.34
C ARG A 115 -7.63 -11.53 -4.25
N ASN A 116 -7.27 -11.87 -5.48
CA ASN A 116 -8.19 -12.37 -6.51
C ASN A 116 -9.40 -11.44 -6.74
N GLY A 117 -9.19 -10.12 -6.68
CA GLY A 117 -10.23 -9.11 -6.84
C GLY A 117 -11.01 -8.80 -5.57
N TYR A 118 -10.76 -9.49 -4.46
CA TYR A 118 -11.49 -9.32 -3.22
C TYR A 118 -10.69 -8.57 -2.14
N PRO A 119 -11.31 -7.61 -1.44
CA PRO A 119 -10.65 -6.84 -0.39
C PRO A 119 -10.46 -7.69 0.87
N ARG A 120 -9.24 -7.69 1.39
CA ARG A 120 -8.86 -8.38 2.63
C ARG A 120 -8.24 -7.42 3.62
N TYR A 121 -8.87 -7.33 4.77
CA TYR A 121 -8.39 -6.54 5.91
C TYR A 121 -7.59 -7.43 6.85
N SER A 122 -6.39 -6.97 7.19
CA SER A 122 -5.47 -7.72 8.03
C SER A 122 -4.91 -6.87 9.17
N ILE A 123 -4.76 -7.47 10.34
CA ILE A 123 -4.11 -6.86 11.50
C ILE A 123 -3.08 -7.80 12.12
N ARG A 124 -1.98 -7.20 12.57
CA ARG A 124 -0.98 -7.83 13.42
C ARG A 124 -0.60 -6.85 14.51
N CYS A 125 -1.22 -7.05 15.68
CA CYS A 125 -0.97 -6.29 16.90
C CYS A 125 -0.60 -7.28 18.03
N PRO A 126 0.06 -6.84 19.12
CA PRO A 126 0.53 -7.74 20.18
C PRO A 126 -0.55 -8.61 20.84
N SER A 127 -1.79 -8.14 20.93
CA SER A 127 -2.91 -8.91 21.53
C SER A 127 -3.97 -9.36 20.54
N ALA A 128 -3.81 -9.06 19.24
CA ALA A 128 -4.82 -9.41 18.25
C ALA A 128 -4.25 -9.58 16.84
N HIS A 129 -4.74 -10.61 16.17
CA HIS A 129 -4.42 -10.94 14.78
C HIS A 129 -5.71 -11.29 14.06
N ALA A 130 -5.90 -10.75 12.86
CA ALA A 130 -7.02 -11.10 12.01
C ALA A 130 -6.60 -10.97 10.55
N ASP A 131 -7.18 -11.80 9.69
CA ASP A 131 -7.10 -11.64 8.25
C ASP A 131 -8.46 -12.03 7.66
N VAL A 132 -9.21 -11.03 7.20
CA VAL A 132 -10.66 -11.10 7.04
C VAL A 132 -11.06 -10.58 5.67
N LEU A 133 -11.92 -11.33 4.99
CA LEU A 133 -12.56 -10.88 3.76
C LEU A 133 -13.53 -9.74 4.10
N ALA A 134 -13.29 -8.55 3.55
CA ALA A 134 -14.24 -7.46 3.64
C ALA A 134 -15.41 -7.71 2.67
N PRO A 135 -16.67 -7.50 3.09
CA PRO A 135 -17.80 -7.72 2.23
C PRO A 135 -17.83 -6.69 1.10
N THR A 136 -18.20 -7.15 -0.09
CA THR A 136 -18.45 -6.32 -1.27
C THR A 136 -19.93 -6.39 -1.63
N ARG A 137 -20.39 -5.46 -2.46
CA ARG A 137 -21.76 -5.53 -2.99
C ARG A 137 -21.92 -6.83 -3.77
N ASN A 138 -22.96 -7.59 -3.45
CA ASN A 138 -23.30 -8.88 -4.09
C ASN A 138 -22.16 -9.92 -4.09
N ASN A 139 -21.18 -9.82 -3.17
CA ASN A 139 -19.99 -10.68 -3.13
C ASN A 139 -19.21 -10.73 -4.46
N GLN A 140 -19.22 -9.64 -5.22
CA GLN A 140 -18.47 -9.53 -6.48
C GLN A 140 -17.05 -8.98 -6.25
N PRO A 141 -16.08 -9.35 -7.11
CA PRO A 141 -14.75 -8.75 -7.07
C PRO A 141 -14.82 -7.26 -7.48
N ILE A 142 -13.85 -6.47 -7.00
CA ILE A 142 -13.81 -5.00 -7.13
C ILE A 142 -12.57 -4.50 -7.91
N ASN A 143 -12.02 -5.36 -8.77
CA ASN A 143 -11.00 -5.03 -9.77
C ASN A 143 -11.62 -4.86 -11.17
N ASP A 144 -12.81 -4.24 -11.23
CA ASP A 144 -13.60 -4.03 -12.44
C ASP A 144 -13.28 -2.71 -13.17
N ASN A 145 -12.21 -2.02 -12.74
CA ASN A 145 -11.78 -0.70 -13.20
C ASN A 145 -12.78 0.44 -12.93
N LYS A 146 -13.73 0.26 -12.01
CA LYS A 146 -14.58 1.33 -11.50
C LYS A 146 -14.05 1.88 -10.17
N TRP A 147 -14.50 3.08 -9.83
CA TRP A 147 -14.16 3.70 -8.56
C TRP A 147 -14.93 3.05 -7.43
N HIS A 148 -14.20 2.47 -6.48
CA HIS A 148 -14.70 1.93 -5.24
C HIS A 148 -14.28 2.82 -4.08
N THR A 149 -15.17 3.00 -3.09
CA THR A 149 -14.90 3.78 -1.88
C THR A 149 -14.48 2.87 -0.75
N VAL A 150 -13.42 3.24 -0.04
CA VAL A 150 -12.93 2.55 1.15
C VAL A 150 -13.04 3.46 2.35
N GLU A 151 -13.61 2.94 3.43
CA GLU A 151 -13.56 3.55 4.76
C GLU A 151 -12.96 2.56 5.75
N PHE A 152 -11.95 3.02 6.47
CA PHE A 152 -11.29 2.31 7.56
C PHE A 152 -11.33 3.16 8.81
N ASP A 153 -11.75 2.58 9.94
CA ASP A 153 -11.79 3.26 11.24
C ASP A 153 -11.42 2.27 12.35
N THR A 154 -10.45 2.62 13.19
CA THR A 154 -10.23 1.96 14.48
C THR A 154 -10.94 2.78 15.57
N ARG A 155 -12.19 2.40 15.91
CA ARG A 155 -12.97 3.08 16.94
C ARG A 155 -12.39 2.80 18.34
N TYR A 156 -12.68 3.67 19.31
CA TYR A 156 -12.39 3.39 20.74
C TYR A 156 -13.08 2.09 21.16
N GLY A 157 -12.41 1.29 21.98
CA GLY A 157 -12.92 -0.02 22.39
C GLY A 157 -12.44 -1.17 21.50
N HIS A 158 -11.35 -0.93 20.75
CA HIS A 158 -10.65 -1.95 19.96
C HIS A 158 -11.36 -2.39 18.68
N HIS A 159 -12.44 -1.80 18.19
CA HIS A 159 -13.09 -2.38 17.01
C HIS A 159 -12.62 -1.74 15.70
N GLY A 160 -11.89 -2.50 14.89
CA GLY A 160 -11.56 -2.14 13.50
C GLY A 160 -12.78 -2.36 12.59
N VAL A 161 -13.22 -1.31 11.90
CA VAL A 161 -14.32 -1.36 10.94
C VAL A 161 -13.79 -1.03 9.55
N VAL A 162 -14.13 -1.89 8.59
CA VAL A 162 -13.86 -1.68 7.16
C VAL A 162 -15.18 -1.62 6.43
N SER A 163 -15.32 -0.64 5.54
CA SER A 163 -16.42 -0.55 4.60
C SER A 163 -15.91 -0.40 3.17
N ILE A 164 -16.55 -1.13 2.26
CA ILE A 164 -16.32 -1.03 0.82
C ILE A 164 -17.66 -0.66 0.18
N ASP A 165 -17.71 0.48 -0.53
CA ASP A 165 -18.93 1.00 -1.16
C ASP A 165 -20.15 1.09 -0.22
N GLY A 166 -19.89 1.44 1.05
CA GLY A 166 -20.89 1.52 2.11
C GLY A 166 -21.30 0.17 2.73
N VAL A 167 -20.85 -0.96 2.17
CA VAL A 167 -21.07 -2.28 2.77
C VAL A 167 -20.05 -2.48 3.89
N ARG A 168 -20.53 -2.67 5.13
CA ARG A 168 -19.68 -2.75 6.32
C ARG A 168 -19.43 -4.19 6.74
N LEU A 169 -18.21 -4.48 7.17
CA LEU A 169 -17.89 -5.73 7.85
C LEU A 169 -18.68 -5.82 9.15
N ARG A 170 -19.57 -6.83 9.27
CA ARG A 170 -20.45 -7.01 10.44
C ARG A 170 -19.69 -7.42 11.70
N LYS A 171 -18.53 -8.05 11.54
CA LYS A 171 -17.68 -8.48 12.66
C LYS A 171 -16.73 -7.37 13.04
N SER A 172 -16.79 -6.95 14.29
CA SER A 172 -15.83 -6.04 14.88
C SER A 172 -14.67 -6.85 15.49
N TYR A 173 -13.44 -6.54 15.10
CA TYR A 173 -12.26 -7.22 15.62
C TYR A 173 -11.55 -6.31 16.60
N THR A 174 -11.18 -6.82 17.76
CA THR A 174 -10.32 -6.14 18.74
C THR A 174 -8.97 -5.81 18.08
N VAL A 175 -8.62 -4.53 17.99
CA VAL A 175 -7.42 -3.92 17.43
C VAL A 175 -6.73 -3.24 18.59
N SER A 176 -5.60 -3.80 18.99
CA SER A 176 -4.67 -3.20 19.96
C SER A 176 -3.49 -2.51 19.29
N CYS A 177 -3.58 -2.27 17.98
CA CYS A 177 -2.58 -1.49 17.27
C CYS A 177 -2.64 -0.04 17.75
N THR A 178 -1.51 0.46 18.24
CA THR A 178 -1.37 1.81 18.78
C THR A 178 -0.30 2.57 18.00
N ASN A 179 -0.42 3.90 17.99
CA ASN A 179 0.57 4.81 17.43
C ASN A 179 1.04 4.44 16.01
N ILE A 180 0.13 4.18 15.06
CA ILE A 180 0.51 4.00 13.66
C ILE A 180 1.11 5.32 13.15
N THR A 181 2.42 5.33 12.91
CA THR A 181 3.18 6.54 12.55
C THR A 181 3.40 6.67 11.04
N THR A 182 3.22 5.59 10.30
CA THR A 182 3.47 5.56 8.86
C THR A 182 2.34 4.83 8.17
N LEU A 183 1.84 5.42 7.09
CA LEU A 183 0.88 4.82 6.17
C LEU A 183 1.50 4.78 4.78
N VAL A 184 1.42 3.64 4.12
CA VAL A 184 1.90 3.45 2.76
C VAL A 184 0.73 3.02 1.90
N MET A 185 0.57 3.66 0.74
CA MET A 185 -0.52 3.42 -0.22
C MET A 185 0.06 2.82 -1.51
N GLY A 186 -0.66 1.85 -2.09
CA GLY A 186 -0.41 1.33 -3.44
C GLY A 186 0.73 0.33 -3.60
N GLY A 187 1.45 -0.05 -2.55
CA GLY A 187 2.56 -0.98 -2.71
C GLY A 187 3.19 -1.37 -1.40
N HIS A 188 4.41 -1.88 -1.47
CA HIS A 188 5.23 -2.18 -0.31
C HIS A 188 6.52 -1.36 -0.36
N ASN A 189 7.09 -1.02 0.79
CA ASN A 189 8.42 -0.44 0.84
C ASN A 189 9.46 -1.59 0.76
N PRO A 190 10.21 -1.73 -0.34
CA PRO A 190 11.15 -2.85 -0.54
C PRO A 190 12.37 -2.77 0.39
N ASP A 191 12.74 -1.58 0.84
CA ASP A 191 13.86 -1.35 1.75
C ASP A 191 13.49 -1.77 3.19
N LYS A 192 12.19 -1.85 3.48
CA LYS A 192 11.65 -2.49 4.68
C LYS A 192 11.36 -3.95 4.37
N SER A 193 12.42 -4.75 4.42
CA SER A 193 12.39 -6.19 4.10
C SER A 193 11.22 -6.95 4.74
N HIS A 194 10.80 -8.06 4.14
CA HIS A 194 9.87 -9.03 4.72
C HIS A 194 10.25 -9.47 6.15
N HIS A 195 11.53 -9.34 6.53
CA HIS A 195 12.03 -9.63 7.88
C HIS A 195 11.53 -8.62 8.93
N GLN A 196 11.19 -7.39 8.55
CA GLN A 196 10.59 -6.41 9.47
C GLN A 196 9.10 -6.71 9.74
N TYR A 197 8.46 -7.46 8.85
CA TYR A 197 7.11 -8.02 9.06
C TYR A 197 7.16 -9.48 9.53
N ALA A 198 8.36 -10.02 9.75
CA ALA A 198 8.56 -11.31 10.38
C ALA A 198 8.08 -11.25 11.84
N PRO A 199 7.62 -12.38 12.37
CA PRO A 199 7.20 -12.45 13.75
C PRO A 199 8.24 -11.93 14.75
N ASP A 200 7.76 -11.21 15.77
CA ASP A 200 8.59 -10.79 16.90
C ASP A 200 9.15 -12.03 17.61
N VAL A 201 10.47 -12.21 17.57
CA VAL A 201 11.19 -13.34 18.18
C VAL A 201 10.97 -13.40 19.70
N SER A 202 10.53 -12.30 20.33
CA SER A 202 10.18 -12.27 21.77
C SER A 202 8.81 -12.89 22.12
N LEU A 203 7.92 -13.13 21.14
CA LEU A 203 6.69 -13.90 21.37
C LEU A 203 6.96 -15.40 21.52
N ARG A 204 8.13 -15.87 21.05
CA ARG A 204 8.56 -17.27 21.22
C ARG A 204 8.70 -17.62 22.70
N GLN A 205 9.31 -16.73 23.50
CA GLN A 205 9.44 -16.87 24.95
C GLN A 205 8.09 -16.75 25.69
N ARG A 206 7.14 -15.97 25.17
CA ARG A 206 5.83 -15.75 25.83
C ARG A 206 4.83 -16.89 25.63
N PHE A 207 5.03 -17.74 24.63
CA PHE A 207 4.16 -18.89 24.31
C PHE A 207 4.88 -20.24 24.43
N GLU A 208 6.04 -20.27 25.09
CA GLU A 208 6.70 -21.52 25.51
C GLU A 208 5.68 -22.36 26.31
N GLY A 209 5.19 -23.43 25.69
CA GLY A 209 4.18 -24.34 26.24
C GLY A 209 2.93 -24.55 25.39
N ASN A 210 2.55 -23.62 24.50
CA ASN A 210 1.33 -23.78 23.68
C ASN A 210 1.63 -24.08 22.20
N GLN A 211 1.89 -25.36 21.92
CA GLN A 211 2.21 -25.89 20.60
C GLN A 211 1.15 -25.58 19.52
N ARG A 212 -0.14 -25.44 19.91
CA ARG A 212 -1.22 -25.08 18.98
C ARG A 212 -1.13 -23.64 18.49
N ILE A 213 -0.82 -22.70 19.39
CA ILE A 213 -0.64 -21.28 19.05
C ILE A 213 0.63 -21.11 18.20
N LEU A 214 1.71 -21.80 18.52
CA LEU A 214 2.95 -21.79 17.73
C LEU A 214 2.76 -22.38 16.31
N ALA A 215 2.01 -23.48 16.18
CA ALA A 215 1.68 -24.08 14.89
C ALA A 215 0.76 -23.17 14.05
N TRP A 216 -0.24 -22.55 14.69
CA TRP A 216 -1.07 -21.52 14.05
C TRP A 216 -0.18 -20.37 13.56
N TYR A 217 0.70 -19.85 14.39
CA TYR A 217 1.57 -18.73 14.07
C TYR A 217 2.56 -19.01 12.93
N LYS A 218 3.18 -20.20 12.91
CA LYS A 218 4.03 -20.66 11.79
C LYS A 218 3.24 -20.77 10.48
N ARG A 219 1.99 -21.24 10.54
CA ARG A 219 1.09 -21.38 9.39
C ARG A 219 0.56 -20.03 8.87
N HIS A 220 0.50 -19.03 9.75
CA HIS A 220 -0.10 -17.72 9.52
C HIS A 220 0.93 -16.57 9.43
N ARG A 221 2.21 -16.93 9.18
CA ARG A 221 3.39 -16.05 9.00
C ARG A 221 3.16 -14.85 8.07
N TRP A 222 2.16 -14.92 7.20
CA TRP A 222 1.88 -13.97 6.12
C TRP A 222 0.61 -13.12 6.34
N LEU A 223 -0.12 -13.32 7.44
CA LEU A 223 -1.48 -12.78 7.56
C LEU A 223 -1.59 -11.25 7.48
N ALA A 224 -0.54 -10.49 7.80
CA ALA A 224 -0.56 -9.02 7.72
C ALA A 224 0.60 -8.44 6.88
N ALA A 225 1.22 -9.27 6.03
CA ALA A 225 2.19 -8.77 5.08
C ALA A 225 1.46 -8.03 3.93
N PRO A 226 2.02 -6.93 3.41
CA PRO A 226 1.53 -6.36 2.16
C PRO A 226 1.47 -7.45 1.08
N TYR A 227 0.35 -7.55 0.38
CA TYR A 227 0.12 -8.56 -0.65
C TYR A 227 0.56 -8.00 -2.00
N GLY A 228 1.87 -7.96 -2.21
CA GLY A 228 2.48 -7.46 -3.45
C GLY A 228 2.20 -5.98 -3.73
N HIS A 229 2.62 -5.58 -4.92
CA HIS A 229 2.43 -4.25 -5.47
C HIS A 229 1.00 -4.06 -6.03
N PHE A 230 0.41 -2.88 -5.85
CA PHE A 230 -0.87 -2.52 -6.44
C PHE A 230 -0.66 -1.65 -7.66
N GLU A 231 -1.24 -2.06 -8.79
CA GLU A 231 -1.33 -1.24 -9.99
C GLU A 231 -2.73 -0.64 -10.08
N GLY A 232 -2.84 0.67 -10.26
CA GLY A 232 -4.12 1.33 -10.41
C GLY A 232 -4.13 2.74 -9.86
N CYS A 233 -5.32 3.26 -9.62
CA CYS A 233 -5.54 4.65 -9.26
C CYS A 233 -6.07 4.78 -7.85
N ILE A 234 -5.53 5.74 -7.09
CA ILE A 234 -5.98 6.08 -5.73
C ILE A 234 -6.19 7.58 -5.63
N ARG A 235 -7.34 8.02 -5.09
CA ARG A 235 -7.69 9.44 -4.97
C ARG A 235 -8.48 9.76 -3.71
N LYS A 236 -8.70 11.06 -3.49
CA LYS A 236 -9.50 11.59 -2.37
C LYS A 236 -9.08 11.01 -1.01
N LEU A 237 -7.79 10.75 -0.82
CA LEU A 237 -7.29 10.28 0.46
C LEU A 237 -7.57 11.34 1.54
N ASN A 238 -8.33 10.95 2.53
CA ASN A 238 -8.62 11.73 3.72
C ASN A 238 -8.13 10.95 4.94
N LEU A 239 -7.31 11.62 5.74
CA LEU A 239 -6.77 11.12 7.00
C LEU A 239 -7.24 12.06 8.10
N HIS A 240 -7.75 11.50 9.19
CA HIS A 240 -8.06 12.28 10.39
C HIS A 240 -6.79 12.66 11.18
N HIS A 241 -5.60 12.27 10.69
CA HIS A 241 -4.30 12.61 11.27
C HIS A 241 -3.65 13.70 10.45
N LEU A 242 -3.02 14.66 11.14
CA LEU A 242 -2.10 15.59 10.50
C LEU A 242 -0.88 14.83 10.01
N LEU A 243 -0.38 15.21 8.82
CA LEU A 243 0.88 14.70 8.31
C LEU A 243 2.04 15.48 8.93
N ARG A 244 3.08 14.79 9.39
CA ARG A 244 4.30 15.43 9.93
C ARG A 244 5.08 16.15 8.85
N VAL A 245 5.05 15.61 7.64
CA VAL A 245 5.72 16.12 6.46
C VAL A 245 4.84 15.87 5.24
N PRO A 246 5.04 16.61 4.14
CA PRO A 246 4.35 16.32 2.88
C PRO A 246 4.50 14.84 2.45
N PRO A 247 3.49 14.25 1.79
CA PRO A 247 3.57 12.88 1.30
C PRO A 247 4.77 12.70 0.38
N LYS A 248 5.42 11.53 0.47
CA LYS A 248 6.48 11.12 -0.46
C LYS A 248 5.88 10.21 -1.52
N TYR A 249 6.26 10.46 -2.76
CA TYR A 249 5.73 9.78 -3.93
C TYR A 249 6.89 9.10 -4.67
N TYR A 250 6.72 7.83 -5.02
CA TYR A 250 7.74 7.03 -5.68
C TYR A 250 7.11 6.38 -6.90
N ALA A 251 7.66 6.62 -8.10
CA ALA A 251 7.20 6.04 -9.36
C ALA A 251 5.66 6.07 -9.52
N VAL A 252 5.08 7.26 -9.36
CA VAL A 252 3.65 7.48 -9.58
C VAL A 252 3.45 8.49 -10.70
N SER A 253 2.28 8.46 -11.32
CA SER A 253 1.81 9.48 -12.24
C SER A 253 0.42 9.96 -11.84
N GLU A 254 -0.21 10.75 -12.70
CA GLU A 254 -1.59 11.15 -12.52
C GLU A 254 -2.55 10.06 -13.01
N CYS A 255 -3.71 9.97 -12.36
CA CYS A 255 -4.86 9.22 -12.86
C CYS A 255 -5.65 10.03 -13.90
#